data_AF-A0A0G4L927-F1
#
_entry.id   AF-A0A0G4L927-F1
#
_cell.length_a   1.000
_cell.length_b   1.000
_cell.length_c   1.000
_cell.angle_alpha   90.00
_cell.angle_beta   90.00
_cell.angle_gamma   90.00
#
_symmetry.space_group_name_H-M   'P 1'
#
loop_
_entity.id
_entity.type
_entity.pdbx_description
1 polymer ?
#
loop_
_entity_poly.entity_id
_entity_poly.type
_entity_poly.pdbx_seq_one_letter_code
_entity_poly.pdbx_strand_id
1 'polypeptide(L)'
;MLNALVGFQIVDDGTPLSLGLMVLSAALLFGGTLYITLDTGFKWTGYWNDSYNSPPNRHIALYVLYQLVPLIFLVAFFVLEAVLVLRILGETRPMIYLTAALVLFALGQVFNYVVSSHICDGTNGAIDGALFQTLFTLLSVVMVWIFWSSITEDDWPMQVGTAYP
;
A
#
# COMPACT_ATOMS: atom_id res chain seq x y z
N MET A 1 -7.28 2.35 3.21
CA MET A 1 -7.77 2.77 4.54
C MET A 1 -9.29 2.80 4.64
N LEU A 2 -10.03 3.47 3.72
CA LEU A 2 -11.50 3.50 3.79
C LEU A 2 -12.15 2.11 3.69
N ASN A 3 -11.58 1.18 2.90
CA ASN A 3 -12.08 -0.19 2.82
C ASN A 3 -12.05 -0.93 4.17
N ALA A 4 -11.13 -0.58 5.07
CA ALA A 4 -11.09 -1.19 6.40
C ALA A 4 -12.27 -0.73 7.28
N LEU A 5 -12.72 0.53 7.15
CA LEU A 5 -13.90 1.03 7.87
C LEU A 5 -15.20 0.37 7.40
N VAL A 6 -15.27 0.04 6.10
CA VAL A 6 -16.35 -0.78 5.52
C VAL A 6 -16.26 -2.23 6.03
N GLY A 7 -15.04 -2.79 6.13
CA GLY A 7 -14.81 -4.12 6.69
C GLY A 7 -15.22 -4.29 8.17
N PHE A 8 -15.13 -3.23 8.98
CA PHE A 8 -15.67 -3.20 10.34
C PHE A 8 -17.18 -2.95 10.41
N GLN A 9 -17.87 -2.86 9.27
CA GLN A 9 -19.29 -2.57 9.16
C GLN A 9 -19.71 -1.24 9.85
N ILE A 10 -18.77 -0.30 9.99
CA ILE A 10 -19.07 1.03 10.54
C ILE A 10 -19.85 1.86 9.51
N VAL A 11 -19.56 1.63 8.22
CA VAL A 11 -20.27 2.18 7.08
C VAL A 11 -20.78 1.00 6.27
N ASP A 12 -22.09 0.98 6.02
CA ASP A 12 -22.71 -0.06 5.20
C ASP A 12 -22.07 -0.11 3.80
N ASP A 13 -21.57 -1.29 3.46
CA ASP A 13 -20.99 -1.56 2.14
C ASP A 13 -22.06 -1.38 1.05
N GLY A 14 -21.66 -0.88 -0.11
CA GLY A 14 -22.55 -0.67 -1.26
C GLY A 14 -23.53 0.51 -1.15
N THR A 15 -23.55 1.26 -0.05
CA THR A 15 -24.38 2.48 0.02
C THR A 15 -23.84 3.60 -0.89
N PRO A 16 -24.71 4.45 -1.48
CA PRO A 16 -24.28 5.60 -2.28
C PRO A 16 -23.35 6.56 -1.51
N LEU A 17 -23.54 6.64 -0.19
CA LEU A 17 -22.68 7.42 0.70
C LEU A 17 -21.27 6.81 0.80
N SER A 18 -21.16 5.50 1.01
CA SER A 18 -19.88 4.79 1.06
C SER A 18 -19.10 4.93 -0.25
N LEU A 19 -19.78 4.67 -1.38
CA LEU A 19 -19.21 4.83 -2.72
C LEU A 19 -18.79 6.27 -2.98
N GLY A 20 -19.64 7.24 -2.63
CA GLY A 20 -19.36 8.66 -2.77
C GLY A 20 -18.12 9.10 -1.98
N LEU A 21 -17.99 8.65 -0.73
CA LEU A 21 -16.82 8.95 0.11
C LEU A 21 -15.54 8.34 -0.45
N MET A 22 -15.57 7.10 -0.94
CA MET A 22 -14.42 6.45 -1.57
C MET A 22 -13.99 7.17 -2.85
N VAL A 23 -14.93 7.46 -3.75
CA VAL A 23 -14.63 8.12 -5.02
C VAL A 23 -14.14 9.55 -4.79
N LEU A 24 -14.79 10.31 -3.91
CA LEU A 24 -14.44 11.70 -3.66
C LEU A 24 -13.07 11.81 -2.97
N SER A 25 -12.78 10.97 -1.97
CA SER A 25 -11.47 10.95 -1.33
C SER A 25 -10.36 10.53 -2.30
N ALA A 26 -10.61 9.54 -3.16
CA ALA A 26 -9.68 9.14 -4.21
C ALA A 26 -9.44 10.29 -5.20
N ALA A 27 -10.50 10.96 -5.65
CA ALA A 27 -10.40 12.08 -6.59
C ALA A 27 -9.63 13.27 -5.99
N LEU A 28 -9.84 13.60 -4.71
CA LEU A 28 -9.11 14.68 -4.03
C LEU A 28 -7.63 14.34 -3.89
N LEU A 29 -7.29 13.14 -3.43
CA LEU A 29 -5.89 12.72 -3.27
C LEU A 29 -5.19 12.63 -4.63
N PHE A 30 -5.86 12.08 -5.63
CA PHE A 30 -5.33 11.99 -6.99
C PHE A 30 -5.12 13.39 -7.60
N GLY A 31 -6.15 14.24 -7.59
CA GLY A 31 -6.10 15.58 -8.15
C GLY A 31 -5.06 16.47 -7.47
N GLY A 32 -5.02 16.46 -6.14
CA GLY A 32 -4.04 17.23 -5.37
C GLY A 32 -2.59 16.77 -5.64
N THR A 33 -2.36 15.45 -5.65
CA THR A 33 -1.02 14.90 -5.91
C THR A 33 -0.60 15.13 -7.37
N LEU A 34 -1.52 15.02 -8.32
CA LEU A 34 -1.27 15.29 -9.74
C LEU A 34 -0.89 16.75 -9.96
N TYR A 35 -1.60 17.69 -9.34
CA TYR A 35 -1.26 19.11 -9.42
C TYR A 35 0.15 19.38 -8.90
N ILE A 36 0.48 18.90 -7.69
CA ILE A 36 1.79 19.14 -7.07
C ILE A 36 2.92 18.54 -7.91
N THR A 37 2.75 17.30 -8.40
CA THR A 37 3.77 16.63 -9.22
C THR A 37 3.98 17.32 -10.57
N LEU A 38 2.91 17.71 -11.25
CA LEU A 38 3.01 18.43 -12.53
C LEU A 38 3.65 19.80 -12.36
N ASP A 39 3.24 20.56 -11.33
CA ASP A 39 3.81 21.88 -11.09
C ASP A 39 5.29 21.80 -10.71
N THR A 40 5.67 20.79 -9.92
CA THR A 40 7.08 20.53 -9.60
C THR A 40 7.87 20.21 -10.87
N GLY A 41 7.42 19.22 -11.66
CA GLY A 41 8.16 18.74 -12.83
C GLY A 41 8.26 19.76 -13.97
N PHE A 42 7.16 20.43 -14.30
CA PHE A 42 7.07 21.35 -15.45
C PHE A 42 7.25 22.83 -15.08
N LYS A 43 7.28 23.18 -13.78
CA LYS A 43 7.48 24.55 -13.29
C LYS A 43 6.46 25.55 -13.84
N TRP A 44 5.21 25.13 -14.04
CA TRP A 44 4.18 25.95 -14.68
C TRP A 44 3.84 27.19 -13.86
N THR A 45 3.55 27.02 -12.56
CA THR A 45 3.24 28.14 -11.66
C THR A 45 4.48 28.65 -10.92
N GLY A 46 5.52 27.81 -10.81
CA GLY A 46 6.76 28.13 -10.15
C GLY A 46 6.68 28.16 -8.61
N TYR A 47 5.54 27.77 -8.03
CA TYR A 47 5.32 27.74 -6.58
C TYR A 47 6.29 26.79 -5.86
N TRP A 48 6.60 25.64 -6.47
CA TRP A 48 7.49 24.63 -5.88
C TRP A 48 8.97 24.79 -6.28
N ASN A 49 9.37 25.89 -6.92
CA ASN A 49 10.73 26.08 -7.43
C ASN A 49 11.81 26.11 -6.32
N ASP A 50 11.43 26.48 -5.10
CA ASP A 50 12.33 26.48 -3.94
C ASP A 50 12.88 25.07 -3.63
N SER A 51 12.17 24.01 -4.06
CA SER A 51 12.57 22.61 -3.89
C SER A 51 13.87 22.24 -4.62
N TYR A 52 14.30 23.05 -5.60
CA TYR A 52 15.51 22.80 -6.39
C TYR A 52 16.77 23.44 -5.81
N ASN A 53 16.63 24.53 -5.06
CA ASN A 53 17.74 25.45 -4.83
C ASN A 53 18.43 25.27 -3.48
N SER A 54 17.73 24.93 -2.39
CA SER A 54 18.35 24.85 -1.05
C SER A 54 17.49 24.14 0.01
N PRO A 55 17.78 22.88 0.40
CA PRO A 55 18.69 21.90 -0.20
C PRO A 55 18.19 21.44 -1.58
N PRO A 56 19.10 21.03 -2.48
CA PRO A 56 18.72 20.57 -3.80
C PRO A 56 17.84 19.31 -3.72
N ASN A 57 16.78 19.29 -4.53
CA ASN A 57 15.81 18.19 -4.66
C ASN A 57 15.05 17.84 -3.37
N ARG A 58 14.92 18.78 -2.43
CA ARG A 58 14.13 18.57 -1.22
C ARG A 58 12.69 19.04 -1.43
N HIS A 59 11.76 18.10 -1.59
CA HIS A 59 10.34 18.41 -1.76
C HIS A 59 9.47 17.79 -0.65
N ILE A 60 9.15 18.59 0.38
CA ILE A 60 8.45 18.09 1.59
C ILE A 60 7.02 17.62 1.27
N ALA A 61 6.27 18.34 0.43
CA ALA A 61 4.89 17.93 0.13
C ALA A 61 4.82 16.57 -0.57
N LEU A 62 5.64 16.35 -1.61
CA LEU A 62 5.78 15.05 -2.27
C LEU A 62 6.27 13.97 -1.30
N TYR A 63 7.23 14.27 -0.41
CA TYR A 63 7.65 13.32 0.62
C TYR A 63 6.49 12.89 1.52
N VAL A 64 5.66 13.85 1.98
CA VAL A 64 4.51 13.53 2.83
C VAL A 64 3.47 12.72 2.07
N LEU A 65 3.15 13.11 0.82
CA LEU A 65 2.11 12.47 0.02
C LEU A 65 2.48 11.07 -0.47
N TYR A 66 3.74 10.86 -0.90
CA TYR A 66 4.18 9.58 -1.44
C TYR A 66 4.77 8.64 -0.40
N GLN A 67 5.34 9.15 0.70
CA GLN A 67 6.02 8.32 1.69
C GLN A 67 5.27 8.27 3.02
N LEU A 68 5.08 9.42 3.67
CA LEU A 68 4.64 9.45 5.06
C LEU A 68 3.17 9.03 5.23
N VAL A 69 2.27 9.61 4.44
CA VAL A 69 0.83 9.30 4.50
C VAL A 69 0.56 7.83 4.11
N PRO A 70 1.11 7.30 3.00
CA PRO A 70 0.95 5.88 2.66
C PRO A 70 1.50 4.94 3.73
N LEU A 71 2.63 5.29 4.37
CA LEU A 71 3.20 4.49 5.46
C LEU A 71 2.25 4.44 6.67
N ILE A 72 1.66 5.57 7.06
CA ILE A 72 0.65 5.63 8.12
C ILE A 72 -0.55 4.76 7.76
N PHE A 73 -1.04 4.83 6.52
CA PHE A 73 -2.16 4.01 6.07
C PHE A 73 -1.84 2.51 6.05
N LEU A 74 -0.60 2.13 5.74
CA LEU A 74 -0.15 0.75 5.78
C LEU A 74 -0.16 0.22 7.22
N VAL A 75 0.42 0.96 8.16
CA VAL A 75 0.40 0.58 9.59
C VAL A 75 -1.02 0.48 10.11
N ALA A 76 -1.88 1.46 9.79
CA ALA A 76 -3.29 1.43 10.16
C ALA A 76 -3.99 0.20 9.58
N PHE A 77 -3.76 -0.11 8.30
CA PHE A 77 -4.29 -1.31 7.64
C PHE A 77 -3.86 -2.58 8.37
N PHE A 78 -2.56 -2.74 8.65
CA PHE A 78 -2.05 -3.91 9.36
C PHE A 78 -2.71 -4.10 10.73
N VAL A 79 -2.84 -3.02 11.52
CA VAL A 79 -3.46 -3.08 12.85
C VAL A 79 -4.95 -3.43 12.76
N LEU A 80 -5.67 -2.81 11.83
CA LEU A 80 -7.10 -3.03 11.62
C LEU A 80 -7.38 -4.48 11.19
N GLU A 81 -6.65 -4.99 10.19
CA GLU A 81 -6.78 -6.38 9.75
C GLU A 81 -6.36 -7.38 10.84
N ALA A 82 -5.30 -7.08 11.60
CA ALA A 82 -4.88 -7.93 12.71
C ALA A 82 -5.95 -8.03 13.80
N VAL A 83 -6.62 -6.92 14.12
CA VAL A 83 -7.76 -6.92 15.05
C VAL A 83 -8.91 -7.74 14.49
N LEU A 84 -9.25 -7.57 13.21
CA LEU A 84 -10.29 -8.35 12.53
C LEU A 84 -10.03 -9.85 12.64
N VAL A 85 -8.84 -10.29 12.28
CA VAL A 85 -8.47 -11.70 12.26
C VAL A 85 -8.44 -12.30 13.68
N LEU A 86 -7.79 -11.62 14.63
CA LEU A 86 -7.58 -12.16 15.97
C LEU A 86 -8.81 -12.04 16.89
N ARG A 87 -9.61 -10.98 16.73
CA ARG A 87 -10.75 -10.70 17.64
C ARG A 87 -12.08 -11.14 17.07
N ILE A 88 -12.28 -11.03 15.75
CA ILE A 88 -13.57 -11.31 15.13
C ILE A 88 -13.60 -12.72 14.57
N LEU A 89 -12.60 -13.11 13.76
CA LEU A 89 -12.53 -14.47 13.19
C LEU A 89 -11.98 -15.51 14.17
N GLY A 90 -11.01 -15.13 15.01
CA GLY A 90 -10.37 -16.03 15.97
C GLY A 90 -9.40 -17.03 15.33
N GLU A 91 -9.04 -16.86 14.06
CA GLU A 91 -8.10 -17.73 13.36
C GLU A 91 -6.70 -17.09 13.28
N THR A 92 -5.66 -17.82 13.67
CA THR A 92 -4.28 -17.29 13.67
C THR A 92 -3.52 -17.53 12.37
N ARG A 93 -4.02 -18.36 11.45
CA ARG A 93 -3.32 -18.68 10.19
C ARG A 93 -3.22 -17.47 9.26
N PRO A 94 -4.26 -16.66 9.02
CA PRO A 94 -4.18 -15.49 8.15
C PRO A 94 -3.13 -14.46 8.60
N MET A 95 -2.85 -14.39 9.92
CA MET A 95 -1.82 -13.49 10.47
C MET A 95 -0.41 -13.76 9.92
N ILE A 96 -0.10 -15.01 9.56
CA ILE A 96 1.21 -15.37 8.99
C ILE A 96 1.38 -14.68 7.64
N TYR A 97 0.36 -14.71 6.79
CA TYR A 97 0.38 -14.08 5.46
C TYR A 97 0.44 -12.55 5.57
N LEU A 98 -0.36 -11.95 6.46
CA LEU A 98 -0.34 -10.51 6.69
C LEU A 98 1.02 -10.01 7.23
N THR A 99 1.63 -10.77 8.14
CA THR A 99 2.96 -10.45 8.67
C THR A 99 4.05 -10.65 7.62
N ALA A 100 3.97 -11.72 6.82
CA ALA A 100 4.88 -11.95 5.71
C ALA A 100 4.83 -10.81 4.69
N ALA A 101 3.64 -10.31 4.36
CA ALA A 101 3.49 -9.13 3.51
C ALA A 101 4.22 -7.91 4.07
N LEU A 102 4.01 -7.59 5.36
CA LEU A 102 4.67 -6.46 6.01
C LEU A 102 6.21 -6.59 5.99
N VAL A 103 6.73 -7.78 6.28
CA VAL A 103 8.17 -8.05 6.28
C VAL A 103 8.75 -7.92 4.87
N LEU A 104 8.09 -8.48 3.86
CA LEU A 104 8.51 -8.35 2.46
C LEU A 104 8.52 -6.89 2.01
N PHE A 105 7.48 -6.12 2.34
CA PHE A 105 7.44 -4.69 2.05
C PHE A 105 8.60 -3.95 2.73
N ALA A 106 8.82 -4.19 4.02
CA ALA A 106 9.90 -3.57 4.79
C ALA A 106 11.28 -3.90 4.22
N LEU A 107 11.51 -5.16 3.82
CA LEU A 107 12.72 -5.58 3.12
C LEU A 107 12.90 -4.79 1.81
N GLY A 108 11.84 -4.64 1.02
CA GLY A 108 11.87 -3.81 -0.20
C GLY A 108 12.30 -2.37 0.08
N GLN A 109 11.80 -1.75 1.16
CA GLN A 109 12.22 -0.40 1.56
C GLN A 109 13.69 -0.35 2.00
N VAL A 110 14.17 -1.35 2.73
CA VAL A 110 15.58 -1.46 3.13
C VAL A 110 16.49 -1.54 1.90
N PHE A 111 16.11 -2.34 0.90
CA PHE A 111 16.86 -2.42 -0.35
C PHE A 111 16.93 -1.06 -1.08
N ASN A 112 15.82 -0.32 -1.13
CA ASN A 112 15.78 0.98 -1.79
C ASN A 112 16.61 2.06 -1.06
N TYR A 113 16.45 2.17 0.26
CA TYR A 113 17.01 3.32 1.01
C TYR A 113 18.40 3.07 1.61
N VAL A 114 18.73 1.83 1.97
CA VAL A 114 19.97 1.51 2.70
C VAL A 114 20.95 0.76 1.82
N VAL A 115 20.49 -0.27 1.12
CA VAL A 115 21.37 -1.18 0.38
C VAL A 115 21.68 -0.68 -1.04
N SER A 116 20.84 0.23 -1.59
CA SER A 116 20.92 0.68 -2.98
C SER A 116 22.31 1.23 -3.37
N SER A 117 22.96 2.04 -2.52
CA SER A 117 24.30 2.56 -2.82
C SER A 117 25.34 1.45 -2.96
N HIS A 118 25.30 0.46 -2.07
CA HIS A 118 26.23 -0.67 -2.07
C HIS A 118 26.06 -1.55 -3.32
N ILE A 119 24.82 -1.73 -3.79
CA ILE A 119 24.52 -2.47 -5.02
C ILE A 119 24.94 -1.66 -6.25
N CYS A 120 24.67 -0.36 -6.27
CA CYS A 120 25.03 0.52 -7.36
C CYS A 120 26.55 0.56 -7.56
N ASP A 121 27.32 0.77 -6.47
CA ASP A 121 28.78 0.79 -6.51
C ASP A 121 29.35 -0.58 -6.89
N GLY A 122 28.78 -1.67 -6.37
CA GLY A 122 29.23 -3.04 -6.67
C GLY A 122 28.92 -3.53 -8.08
N THR A 123 27.97 -2.92 -8.78
CA THR A 123 27.56 -3.28 -10.14
C THR A 123 28.01 -2.26 -11.19
N ASN A 124 28.86 -1.30 -10.81
CA ASN A 124 29.27 -0.17 -11.64
C ASN A 124 28.06 0.60 -12.23
N GLY A 125 26.99 0.75 -11.46
CA GLY A 125 25.78 1.47 -11.85
C GLY A 125 24.86 0.72 -12.82
N ALA A 126 25.07 -0.58 -13.04
CA ALA A 126 24.19 -1.37 -13.89
C ALA A 126 22.83 -1.68 -13.22
N ILE A 127 22.82 -1.85 -11.89
CA ILE A 127 21.63 -2.19 -11.10
C ILE A 127 21.64 -1.35 -9.82
N ASP A 128 20.46 -0.93 -9.36
CA ASP A 128 20.28 -0.26 -8.08
C ASP A 128 19.34 -1.07 -7.15
N GLY A 129 19.12 -0.54 -5.94
CA GLY A 129 18.19 -1.15 -4.99
C GLY A 129 16.72 -1.13 -5.44
N ALA A 130 16.34 -0.35 -6.46
CA ALA A 130 14.96 -0.24 -6.93
C ALA A 130 14.49 -1.55 -7.60
N LEU A 131 15.39 -2.28 -8.29
CA LEU A 131 15.08 -3.59 -8.85
C LEU A 131 14.61 -4.56 -7.75
N PHE A 132 15.34 -4.63 -6.63
CA PHE A 132 14.96 -5.52 -5.53
C PHE A 132 13.72 -5.01 -4.79
N GLN A 133 13.61 -3.70 -4.59
CA GLN A 133 12.42 -3.10 -3.99
C GLN A 133 11.16 -3.45 -4.78
N THR A 134 11.17 -3.37 -6.12
CA THR A 134 10.01 -3.73 -6.95
C THR A 134 9.65 -5.21 -6.81
N LEU A 135 10.64 -6.12 -6.82
CA LEU A 135 10.42 -7.55 -6.57
C LEU A 135 9.78 -7.82 -5.20
N PHE A 136 10.36 -7.28 -4.12
CA PHE A 136 9.84 -7.50 -2.78
C PHE A 136 8.46 -6.84 -2.57
N THR A 137 8.21 -5.70 -3.22
CA THR A 137 6.88 -5.07 -3.22
C THR A 137 5.86 -5.95 -3.93
N LEU A 138 6.21 -6.55 -5.07
CA LEU A 138 5.35 -7.52 -5.76
C LEU A 138 5.03 -8.72 -4.86
N LEU A 139 6.05 -9.31 -4.24
CA LEU A 139 5.85 -10.43 -3.30
C LEU A 139 4.98 -10.04 -2.10
N SER A 140 5.13 -8.81 -1.58
CA SER A 140 4.26 -8.28 -0.54
C SER A 140 2.80 -8.21 -1.00
N VAL A 141 2.54 -7.74 -2.23
CA VAL A 141 1.17 -7.66 -2.78
C VAL A 141 0.58 -9.07 -2.94
N VAL A 142 1.38 -10.04 -3.39
CA VAL A 142 0.96 -11.44 -3.48
C VAL A 142 0.59 -12.00 -2.09
N MET A 143 1.38 -11.73 -1.05
CA MET A 143 1.04 -12.16 0.31
C MET A 143 -0.23 -11.48 0.85
N VAL A 144 -0.46 -10.20 0.53
CA VAL A 144 -1.75 -9.54 0.85
C VAL A 144 -2.89 -10.23 0.13
N TRP A 145 -2.73 -10.62 -1.14
CA TRP A 145 -3.77 -11.34 -1.88
C TRP A 145 -4.07 -12.71 -1.25
N ILE A 146 -3.05 -13.48 -0.86
CA ILE A 146 -3.23 -14.77 -0.14
C ILE A 146 -3.92 -14.54 1.22
N PHE A 147 -3.55 -13.48 1.94
CA PHE A 147 -4.23 -13.10 3.17
C PHE A 147 -5.73 -12.88 2.92
N TRP A 148 -6.08 -12.10 1.90
CA TRP A 148 -7.47 -11.83 1.52
C TRP A 148 -8.23 -13.09 1.10
N SER A 149 -7.61 -13.97 0.31
CA SER A 149 -8.26 -15.23 -0.07
C SER A 149 -8.51 -16.11 1.17
N SER A 150 -7.56 -16.17 2.10
CA SER A 150 -7.68 -17.00 3.30
C SER A 150 -8.81 -16.58 4.24
N ILE A 151 -9.20 -15.30 4.26
CA ILE A 151 -10.30 -14.81 5.12
C ILE A 151 -11.67 -14.85 4.42
N THR A 152 -11.74 -15.20 3.12
CA THR A 152 -12.98 -15.16 2.32
C THR A 152 -13.41 -16.54 1.79
N GLU A 153 -12.55 -17.55 1.85
CA GLU A 153 -12.81 -18.90 1.33
C GLU A 153 -13.70 -19.77 2.24
N ASP A 154 -13.84 -19.45 3.53
CA ASP A 154 -14.71 -20.21 4.45
C ASP A 154 -16.22 -19.98 4.21
N ASP A 155 -16.60 -18.97 3.43
CA ASP A 155 -18.00 -18.58 3.21
C ASP A 155 -18.66 -19.16 1.94
N TRP A 156 -17.94 -19.95 1.13
CA TRP A 156 -18.55 -20.60 -0.03
C TRP A 156 -18.93 -22.04 0.30
N PRO A 157 -20.23 -22.39 0.42
CA PRO A 157 -20.64 -23.78 0.38
C PRO A 157 -20.36 -24.30 -1.03
N MET A 158 -19.14 -24.76 -1.25
CA MET A 158 -18.81 -25.60 -2.39
C MET A 158 -19.80 -26.76 -2.31
N GLN A 159 -20.76 -26.80 -3.24
CA GLN A 159 -21.62 -27.95 -3.41
C GLN A 159 -20.68 -29.12 -3.66
N VAL A 160 -20.44 -29.91 -2.61
CA VAL A 160 -19.71 -31.17 -2.72
C VAL A 160 -20.50 -31.93 -3.77
N GLY A 161 -19.93 -32.02 -4.97
CA GLY A 161 -20.63 -32.48 -6.15
C GLY A 161 -21.39 -33.73 -5.77
N THR A 162 -22.72 -33.64 -5.85
CA THR A 162 -23.61 -34.78 -5.69
C THR A 162 -23.12 -35.84 -6.65
N ALA A 163 -22.48 -36.87 -6.10
CA ALA A 163 -22.19 -38.08 -6.80
C ALA A 163 -23.53 -38.68 -7.22
N TYR A 164 -23.85 -38.60 -8.50
CA TYR A 164 -24.84 -39.47 -9.14
C TYR A 164 -24.43 -39.72 -10.60
N PRO A 165 -24.74 -40.89 -11.15
CA PRO A 165 -25.42 -42.05 -10.53
C PRO A 165 -24.46 -43.04 -9.86
#